data_AF-A0A382TQR3-F1
#
_entry.id   AF-A0A382TQR3-F1
#
_cell.length_a   1.000
_cell.length_b   1.000
_cell.length_c   1.000
_cell.angle_alpha   90.00
_cell.angle_beta   90.00
_cell.angle_gamma   90.00
#
_symmetry.space_group_name_H-M   'P 1'
#
loop_
_entity.id
_entity.type
_entity.pdbx_description
1 polymer ?
#
loop_
_entity_poly.entity_id
_entity_poly.type
_entity_poly.pdbx_seq_one_letter_code
_entity_poly.pdbx_strand_id
1 'polypeptide(L)' 'VSLSRQRKSIYPHGEDTWESIAQREMPDAPLEEAISMLQSWNLHVFMRPAAPEGSPRQGNPILPADVIFLEPPAAL' A
#
# COMPACT_ATOMS: atom_id res chain seq x y z
N VAL A 1 18.02 -24.42 9.71
CA VAL A 1 17.50 -23.05 9.88
C VAL A 1 16.01 -23.09 9.61
N SER A 2 15.17 -22.61 10.52
CA SER A 2 13.73 -22.46 10.29
C SER A 2 13.46 -21.04 9.78
N LEU A 3 12.70 -20.89 8.70
CA LEU A 3 12.32 -19.59 8.16
C LEU A 3 11.10 -19.05 8.92
N SER A 4 11.13 -17.78 9.30
CA SER A 4 9.96 -17.10 9.88
C SER A 4 8.96 -16.68 8.80
N ARG A 5 7.66 -16.67 9.15
CA ARG A 5 6.60 -16.18 8.24
C ARG A 5 6.81 -14.71 7.95
N GLN A 6 6.84 -14.34 6.66
CA GLN A 6 6.83 -12.96 6.21
C GLN A 6 5.41 -12.52 5.87
N ARG A 7 5.07 -11.27 6.16
CA ARG A 7 3.79 -10.66 5.74
C ARG A 7 3.71 -10.62 4.22
N LYS A 8 2.53 -10.89 3.65
CA LYS A 8 2.32 -10.71 2.22
C LYS A 8 2.52 -9.23 1.85
N SER A 9 3.29 -8.97 0.81
CA SER A 9 3.54 -7.63 0.29
C SER A 9 3.70 -7.62 -1.23
N ILE A 10 3.62 -6.43 -1.82
CA ILE A 10 3.84 -6.17 -3.25
C ILE A 10 4.79 -4.99 -3.46
N TYR A 11 5.30 -4.89 -4.68
CA TYR A 11 5.83 -3.64 -5.22
C TYR A 11 4.76 -2.97 -6.07
N PRO A 12 4.43 -1.69 -5.85
CA PRO A 12 3.47 -0.97 -6.67
C PRO A 12 3.91 -0.86 -8.13
N HIS A 13 2.95 -0.86 -9.03
CA HIS A 13 3.16 -0.42 -10.41
C HIS A 13 3.33 1.11 -10.46
N GLY A 14 3.85 1.62 -11.59
CA GLY A 14 4.23 3.03 -11.78
C GLY A 14 3.17 4.06 -11.34
N GLU A 15 1.92 3.76 -11.67
CA GLU A 15 0.76 4.65 -11.48
C GLU A 15 -0.20 4.14 -10.39
N ASP A 16 0.20 3.14 -9.60
CA ASP A 16 -0.68 2.56 -8.59
C ASP A 16 -1.05 3.59 -7.53
N THR A 17 -2.35 3.70 -7.26
CA THR A 17 -2.95 4.38 -6.12
C THR A 17 -3.44 3.36 -5.09
N TRP A 18 -3.82 3.82 -3.89
CA TRP A 18 -4.43 2.97 -2.87
C TRP A 18 -5.67 2.24 -3.40
N GLU A 19 -6.52 2.93 -4.16
CA GLU A 19 -7.73 2.39 -4.78
C GLU A 19 -7.39 1.26 -5.75
N SER A 20 -6.41 1.49 -6.65
CA SER A 20 -6.03 0.49 -7.65
C SER A 20 -5.41 -0.77 -7.03
N ILE A 21 -4.64 -0.61 -5.95
CA ILE A 21 -4.05 -1.72 -5.20
C ILE A 21 -5.15 -2.47 -4.45
N ALA A 22 -6.06 -1.77 -3.77
CA ALA A 22 -7.17 -2.37 -3.04
C ALA A 22 -8.05 -3.23 -3.96
N GLN A 23 -8.43 -2.72 -5.13
CA GLN A 23 -9.23 -3.45 -6.11
C GLN A 23 -8.53 -4.71 -6.63
N ARG A 24 -7.22 -4.64 -6.85
CA ARG A 24 -6.43 -5.74 -7.41
C ARG A 24 -6.10 -6.83 -6.38
N GLU A 25 -5.71 -6.42 -5.17
CA GLU A 25 -5.11 -7.31 -4.17
C GLU A 25 -6.07 -7.73 -3.05
N MET A 26 -7.17 -6.98 -2.84
CA MET A 26 -8.17 -7.23 -1.81
C MET A 26 -9.61 -7.23 -2.38
N PRO A 27 -9.89 -8.01 -3.45
CA PRO A 27 -11.18 -7.95 -4.16
C PRO A 27 -12.38 -8.40 -3.31
N ASP A 28 -12.13 -9.15 -2.23
CA ASP A 28 -13.16 -9.68 -1.34
C ASP A 28 -13.60 -8.68 -0.25
N ALA A 29 -12.88 -7.56 -0.09
CA ALA A 29 -13.19 -6.53 0.90
C ALA A 29 -13.89 -5.33 0.23
N PRO A 30 -14.79 -4.62 0.94
CA PRO A 30 -15.32 -3.34 0.46
C PRO A 30 -14.18 -2.36 0.19
N LEU A 31 -14.24 -1.65 -0.94
CA LEU A 31 -13.14 -0.80 -1.43
C LEU A 31 -12.65 0.21 -0.38
N GLU A 32 -13.56 0.93 0.27
CA GLU A 32 -13.21 1.92 1.29
C GLU A 32 -12.51 1.28 2.50
N GLU A 33 -12.97 0.10 2.92
CA GLU A 33 -12.38 -0.65 4.03
C GLU A 33 -10.98 -1.15 3.65
N ALA A 34 -10.82 -1.68 2.44
CA ALA A 34 -9.54 -2.14 1.91
C ALA A 34 -8.52 -0.99 1.82
N ILE A 35 -8.94 0.19 1.35
CA ILE A 35 -8.08 1.39 1.31
C ILE A 35 -7.66 1.77 2.73
N SER A 36 -8.61 1.81 3.69
CA SER A 36 -8.32 2.14 5.09
C SER A 36 -7.32 1.14 5.71
N MET A 37 -7.51 -0.16 5.46
CA MET A 37 -6.59 -1.22 5.88
C MET A 37 -5.20 -1.01 5.29
N LEU A 38 -5.07 -0.83 3.97
CA LEU A 38 -3.79 -0.60 3.30
C LEU A 38 -3.06 0.63 3.86
N GLN A 39 -3.76 1.75 4.06
CA GLN A 39 -3.17 2.96 4.63
C GLN A 39 -2.69 2.71 6.07
N SER A 40 -3.49 2.04 6.89
CA SER A 40 -3.15 1.73 8.28
C SER A 40 -1.97 0.76 8.43
N TRP A 41 -1.82 -0.19 7.50
CA TRP A 41 -0.74 -1.18 7.52
C TRP A 41 0.56 -0.68 6.91
N ASN A 42 0.51 0.46 6.20
CA ASN A 42 1.59 1.07 5.45
C ASN A 42 1.77 2.56 5.80
N LEU A 43 1.70 2.89 7.10
CA LEU A 43 1.84 4.26 7.59
C LEU A 43 3.12 4.96 7.11
N HIS A 44 4.21 4.20 6.86
CA HIS A 44 5.47 4.73 6.32
C HIS A 44 5.32 5.31 4.91
N VAL A 45 4.38 4.81 4.11
CA VAL A 45 4.04 5.36 2.79
C VAL A 45 2.91 6.38 2.92
N PHE A 46 1.85 6.06 3.66
CA PHE A 46 0.66 6.90 3.77
C PHE A 46 0.96 8.29 4.37
N MET A 47 1.84 8.38 5.36
CA MET A 47 2.20 9.65 6.02
C MET A 47 3.24 10.48 5.22
N ARG A 48 3.73 9.97 4.09
CA ARG A 48 4.69 10.70 3.26
C ARG A 48 4.00 11.89 2.58
N PRO A 49 4.69 13.04 2.40
CA PRO A 49 4.17 14.12 1.57
C PRO A 49 3.80 13.60 0.18
N ALA A 50 2.58 13.89 -0.26
CA ALA A 50 2.13 13.56 -1.60
C ALA A 50 3.01 14.27 -2.65
N ALA A 51 3.09 13.69 -3.85
CA ALA A 51 3.83 14.33 -4.92
C ALA A 51 3.22 15.72 -5.25
N PRO A 52 4.06 16.72 -5.55
CA PRO A 52 3.62 18.11 -5.72
C PRO A 52 2.69 18.25 -6.93
N GLU A 53 1.92 19.35 -6.92
CA GLU A 53 1.08 19.72 -8.05
C GLU A 53 1.90 19.88 -9.34
N GLY A 54 1.33 19.42 -10.46
CA GLY A 54 1.98 19.40 -11.77
C GLY A 54 2.98 18.26 -11.98
N SER A 55 3.20 17.38 -10.99
CA SER A 55 4.01 16.18 -11.18
C SER A 55 3.20 15.02 -11.77
N PRO A 56 3.83 14.04 -12.45
CA PRO A 56 3.13 12.88 -13.01
C PRO A 56 2.31 12.09 -11.98
N ARG A 57 2.70 12.14 -10.70
CA ARG A 57 2.05 11.43 -9.59
C ARG A 57 1.34 12.37 -8.62
N GLN A 58 0.92 13.56 -9.06
CA GLN A 58 0.31 14.59 -8.20
C GLN A 58 -0.70 13.98 -7.22
N GLY A 59 -0.55 14.28 -5.93
CA GLY A 59 -1.45 13.77 -4.88
C GLY A 59 -1.22 12.31 -4.47
N ASN A 60 -0.43 11.53 -5.22
CA ASN A 60 -0.12 10.14 -4.90
C ASN A 60 1.18 10.05 -4.09
N PRO A 61 1.13 9.62 -2.81
CA PRO A 61 2.34 9.45 -2.05
C PRO A 61 3.16 8.26 -2.57
N ILE A 62 2.54 7.22 -3.15
CA ILE A 62 3.15 5.91 -3.47
C ILE A 62 4.24 6.02 -4.54
N LEU A 63 5.35 5.32 -4.33
CA LEU A 63 6.48 5.17 -5.24
C LEU A 63 6.59 3.71 -5.71
N PRO A 64 7.09 3.46 -6.94
CA PRO A 64 7.28 2.08 -7.44
C PRO A 64 8.28 1.25 -6.62
N ALA A 65 9.18 1.92 -5.89
CA ALA A 65 10.17 1.28 -5.03
C ALA A 65 9.64 0.97 -3.61
N ASP A 66 8.41 1.36 -3.28
CA ASP A 66 7.84 1.05 -1.97
C ASP A 66 7.54 -0.44 -1.84
N VAL A 67 7.57 -0.92 -0.60
CA VAL A 67 6.96 -2.19 -0.22
C VAL A 67 5.62 -1.88 0.43
N ILE A 68 4.54 -2.42 -0.15
CA ILE A 68 3.17 -2.30 0.37
C ILE A 68 2.74 -3.64 0.94
N PHE A 69 2.49 -3.67 2.25
CA PHE A 69 1.95 -4.83 2.95
C PHE A 69 0.46 -4.97 2.71
N LEU A 70 0.04 -6.20 2.42
CA LEU A 70 -1.36 -6.61 2.19
C LEU A 70 -1.97 -7.34 3.40
N GLU A 71 -1.24 -7.40 4.50
CA GLU A 71 -1.65 -8.03 5.75
C GLU A 71 -1.39 -7.09 6.92
N PRO A 72 -2.12 -7.20 8.03
CA PRO A 72 -1.85 -6.41 9.22
C PRO A 72 -0.42 -6.66 9.75
N PRO A 73 0.16 -5.70 10.51
CA PRO A 73 1.39 -5.94 11.25
C PRO A 73 1.26 -7.21 12.09
N ALA A 74 2.32 -8.02 12.13
CA ALA A 74 2.34 -9.14 13.06
C ALA A 74 2.24 -8.57 14.48
N ALA A 75 1.29 -9.06 15.27
CA ALA A 75 1.26 -8.76 16.69
C ALA A 75 2.58 -9.24 17.31
N LEU A 76 3.15 -8.42 18.20
CA LEU A 76 4.33 -8.76 18.99
C LEU A 76 4.06 -9.94 19.92
#